data_AF-A0A820FZA7-F1
#
_entry.id   AF-A0A820FZA7-F1
#
_cell.length_a   1.000
_cell.length_b   1.000
_cell.length_c   1.000
_cell.angle_alpha   90.00
_cell.angle_beta   90.00
_cell.angle_gamma   90.00
#
_symmetry.space_group_name_H-M   'P 1'
#
loop_
_entity.id
_entity.type
_entity.pdbx_description
1 polymer ?
#
loop_
_entity_poly.entity_id
_entity_poly.type
_entity_poly.pdbx_seq_one_letter_code
_entity_poly.pdbx_strand_id
1 'polypeptide(L)'
;QNVQNNQHRTGLENKRKRQEPNEDDIQVSRSFSQLSISQRNLKKTKSTIGNNSSNKEISNVVTDTNEKLQQQQQQKKQEGDNDLLPTNYVQQFKPCYLKVSDKIFTRMLSNSIEDGNKIVQCLNTNEKLQFVRQMAEKTNNLYYFDLQRPLWQDYFDLGMKENKWAPRVSKSFAKQHHTCRTYGFRKHIVEQRLQTITQQFQRTINELQQYILQSEQNVKHWQPYIHPAILSNAIHECVKSAQQRLRQEFDYKKKMLALDSNDHSLITKFYDL
;
A
#
# COMPACT_ATOMS: atom_id res chain seq x y z
N GLN A 1 -21.14 68.46 56.79
CA GLN A 1 -22.58 68.26 56.52
C GLN A 1 -22.78 66.87 55.92
N ASN A 2 -23.63 66.06 56.58
CA ASN A 2 -24.46 64.91 56.12
C ASN A 2 -23.82 63.85 55.19
N VAL A 3 -23.61 62.59 55.58
CA VAL A 3 -24.58 61.51 55.93
C VAL A 3 -25.72 61.37 54.93
N GLN A 4 -25.74 60.29 54.13
CA GLN A 4 -26.93 59.44 54.00
C GLN A 4 -26.68 58.10 53.26
N ASN A 5 -27.14 57.04 53.92
CA ASN A 5 -27.55 55.74 53.39
C ASN A 5 -28.57 55.89 52.24
N ASN A 6 -28.62 54.93 51.32
CA ASN A 6 -29.83 54.13 51.14
C ASN A 6 -29.64 52.86 50.31
N GLN A 7 -30.20 51.79 50.86
CA GLN A 7 -30.46 50.50 50.22
C GLN A 7 -31.54 50.65 49.14
N HIS A 8 -31.50 49.83 48.09
CA HIS A 8 -32.71 49.20 47.58
C HIS A 8 -32.41 47.86 46.89
N ARG A 9 -32.99 46.81 47.46
CA ARG A 9 -33.26 45.51 46.86
C ARG A 9 -34.53 45.65 46.00
N THR A 10 -34.51 45.14 44.77
CA THR A 10 -35.70 44.60 44.09
C THR A 10 -35.29 43.39 43.28
N GLY A 11 -35.90 42.25 43.60
CA GLY A 11 -35.80 41.04 42.81
C GLY A 11 -36.69 41.12 41.58
N LEU A 12 -36.31 40.37 40.55
CA LEU A 12 -37.22 39.90 39.51
C LEU A 12 -36.67 38.57 38.98
N GLU A 13 -37.35 37.50 39.39
CA GLU A 13 -37.27 36.17 38.82
C GLU A 13 -37.64 36.23 37.33
N ASN A 14 -36.69 35.93 36.45
CA ASN A 14 -37.00 35.61 35.07
C ASN A 14 -36.95 34.10 34.88
N LYS A 15 -38.13 33.47 34.95
CA LYS A 15 -38.41 32.14 34.40
C LYS A 15 -38.07 32.12 32.92
N ARG A 16 -36.91 31.57 32.56
CA ARG A 16 -36.60 31.24 31.16
C ARG A 16 -37.31 29.94 30.80
N LYS A 17 -38.36 30.11 29.99
CA LYS A 17 -38.97 29.07 29.15
C LYS A 17 -37.88 28.33 28.39
N ARG A 18 -37.91 27.00 28.49
CA ARG A 18 -37.15 26.05 27.69
C ARG A 18 -37.66 26.17 26.24
N GLN A 19 -36.84 26.72 25.35
CA GLN A 19 -37.00 26.54 23.91
C GLN A 19 -36.17 25.32 23.52
N GLU A 20 -36.85 24.31 22.99
CA GLU A 20 -36.20 23.22 22.25
C GLU A 20 -35.74 23.75 20.90
N PRO A 21 -34.48 23.51 20.51
CA PRO A 21 -34.07 23.58 19.11
C PRO A 21 -34.04 22.18 18.49
N ASN A 22 -34.76 22.10 17.37
CA ASN A 22 -34.78 21.11 16.30
C ASN A 22 -33.64 20.09 16.24
N GLU A 23 -34.07 18.85 15.98
CA GLU A 23 -33.31 17.79 15.33
C GLU A 23 -32.95 18.23 13.90
N ASP A 24 -31.74 18.73 13.73
CA ASP A 24 -30.87 18.54 12.55
C ASP A 24 -29.54 19.23 12.88
N ASP A 25 -28.42 18.60 12.50
CA ASP A 25 -27.02 18.97 12.80
C ASP A 25 -26.46 18.61 14.19
N ILE A 26 -26.06 17.34 14.37
CA ILE A 26 -24.83 17.03 15.14
C ILE A 26 -24.03 15.94 14.41
N GLN A 27 -23.05 16.39 13.63
CA GLN A 27 -21.85 15.63 13.32
C GLN A 27 -21.09 15.34 14.63
N VAL A 28 -21.20 14.11 15.13
CA VAL A 28 -20.32 13.62 16.20
C VAL A 28 -19.08 12.98 15.58
N SER A 29 -17.98 13.70 15.74
CA SER A 29 -16.61 13.22 15.77
C SER A 29 -16.48 11.95 16.62
N ARG A 30 -16.34 10.79 15.96
CA ARG A 30 -15.85 9.58 16.62
C ARG A 30 -14.36 9.42 16.33
N SER A 31 -13.58 9.76 17.36
CA SER A 31 -12.16 9.42 17.49
C SER A 31 -11.96 7.91 17.31
N PHE A 32 -11.41 7.50 16.18
CA PHE A 32 -10.86 6.16 15.99
C PHE A 32 -9.45 6.08 16.57
N SER A 33 -9.35 6.17 17.90
CA SER A 33 -8.17 5.79 18.66
C SER A 33 -8.45 4.44 19.30
N GLN A 34 -8.12 3.35 18.61
CA GLN A 34 -7.82 2.02 19.18
C GLN A 34 -7.49 1.04 18.04
N LEU A 35 -6.32 1.18 17.44
CA LEU A 35 -5.69 0.09 16.68
C LEU A 35 -5.13 -0.92 17.68
N SER A 36 -5.95 -1.88 18.07
CA SER A 36 -5.54 -3.05 18.82
C SER A 36 -4.62 -3.93 17.96
N ILE A 37 -3.31 -3.82 18.20
CA ILE A 37 -2.29 -4.73 17.69
C ILE A 37 -2.51 -6.08 18.37
N SER A 38 -3.23 -6.97 17.69
CA SER A 38 -3.33 -8.38 18.08
C SER A 38 -1.97 -9.06 17.85
N GLN A 39 -1.18 -9.22 18.91
CA GLN A 39 0.02 -10.05 18.90
C GLN A 39 -0.39 -11.52 18.80
N ARG A 40 -0.32 -12.09 17.58
CA ARG A 40 -0.39 -13.54 17.41
C ARG A 40 0.90 -14.18 17.90
N ASN A 41 0.87 -14.71 19.12
CA ASN A 41 1.88 -15.62 19.63
C ASN A 41 1.84 -16.95 18.85
N LEU A 42 2.77 -17.12 17.90
CA LEU A 42 3.05 -18.42 17.28
C LEU A 42 3.79 -19.31 18.28
N LYS A 43 3.03 -20.10 19.04
CA LYS A 43 3.57 -21.26 19.78
C LYS A 43 4.06 -22.30 18.77
N LYS A 44 5.38 -22.53 18.71
CA LYS A 44 5.97 -23.68 18.02
C LYS A 44 5.74 -24.94 18.87
N THR A 45 4.77 -25.77 18.49
CA THR A 45 4.67 -27.16 18.92
C THR A 45 5.71 -27.98 18.15
N LYS A 46 6.67 -28.57 18.87
CA LYS A 46 7.65 -29.52 18.34
C LYS A 46 7.12 -30.92 18.68
N SER A 47 6.62 -31.66 17.70
CA SER A 47 6.22 -33.06 17.89
C SER A 47 7.42 -33.99 17.72
N THR A 48 7.51 -34.93 18.65
CA THR A 48 8.46 -36.04 18.77
C THR A 48 8.17 -37.13 17.74
N ILE A 49 9.21 -37.72 17.13
CA ILE A 49 9.26 -39.16 16.78
C ILE A 49 10.73 -39.60 16.93
N GLY A 50 10.95 -40.64 17.75
CA GLY A 50 12.24 -41.34 17.85
C GLY A 50 12.27 -42.60 16.99
N ASN A 51 13.47 -43.17 16.80
CA ASN A 51 13.73 -44.61 16.96
C ASN A 51 15.23 -44.94 16.78
N ASN A 52 15.73 -45.63 17.81
CA ASN A 52 16.68 -46.75 17.91
C ASN A 52 17.84 -46.98 16.92
N SER A 53 19.00 -47.07 17.58
CA SER A 53 20.22 -47.88 17.37
C SER A 53 20.21 -49.08 16.42
N SER A 54 21.29 -49.22 15.63
CA SER A 54 22.16 -50.42 15.57
C SER A 54 23.45 -50.19 14.74
N ASN A 55 24.52 -50.87 15.14
CA ASN A 55 25.95 -50.72 14.77
C ASN A 55 26.38 -51.17 13.36
N LYS A 56 27.58 -50.65 12.97
CA LYS A 56 28.73 -51.23 12.21
C LYS A 56 29.12 -50.40 10.98
N GLU A 57 30.22 -49.63 11.03
CA GLU A 57 31.65 -49.98 10.82
C GLU A 57 32.10 -49.85 9.34
N ILE A 58 33.17 -49.05 9.17
CA ILE A 58 34.14 -49.00 8.05
C ILE A 58 33.72 -48.18 6.80
N SER A 59 34.26 -46.97 6.63
CA SER A 59 35.50 -46.73 5.85
C SER A 59 35.76 -45.22 5.74
N ASN A 60 37.01 -44.83 6.00
CA ASN A 60 37.57 -43.52 5.72
C ASN A 60 37.48 -43.21 4.21
N VAL A 61 37.13 -41.96 3.87
CA VAL A 61 37.70 -41.12 2.79
C VAL A 61 36.75 -39.92 2.59
N VAL A 62 37.32 -38.72 2.46
CA VAL A 62 36.69 -37.39 2.23
C VAL A 62 36.25 -36.61 3.48
N THR A 63 37.22 -36.25 4.33
CA THR A 63 37.13 -35.05 5.19
C THR A 63 38.01 -33.96 4.60
N ASP A 64 37.47 -33.18 3.65
CA ASP A 64 38.06 -31.89 3.28
C ASP A 64 37.10 -30.91 2.58
N THR A 65 35.83 -31.30 2.36
CA THR A 65 34.85 -30.46 1.64
C THR A 65 33.76 -29.87 2.54
N ASN A 66 33.65 -30.30 3.81
CA ASN A 66 32.56 -29.88 4.70
C ASN A 66 32.86 -28.64 5.55
N GLU A 67 34.12 -28.29 5.80
CA GLU A 67 34.45 -27.07 6.57
C GLU A 67 34.28 -25.79 5.75
N LYS A 68 34.48 -25.83 4.43
CA LYS A 68 34.23 -24.68 3.54
C LYS A 68 32.74 -24.39 3.32
N LEU A 69 31.87 -25.40 3.43
CA LEU A 69 30.41 -25.21 3.32
C LEU A 69 29.78 -24.67 4.61
N GLN A 70 30.36 -24.93 5.79
CA GLN A 70 29.90 -24.33 7.04
C GLN A 70 30.37 -22.88 7.24
N GLN A 71 31.55 -22.50 6.74
CA GLN A 71 31.99 -21.10 6.76
C GLN A 71 31.22 -20.21 5.77
N GLN A 72 30.76 -20.72 4.62
CA GLN A 72 29.87 -19.96 3.72
C GLN A 72 28.43 -19.80 4.26
N GLN A 73 27.96 -20.72 5.12
CA GLN A 73 26.64 -20.57 5.75
C GLN A 73 26.64 -19.62 6.96
N GLN A 74 27.79 -19.37 7.58
CA GLN A 74 27.91 -18.37 8.65
C GLN A 74 28.13 -16.95 8.14
N GLN A 75 28.76 -16.75 6.97
CA GLN A 75 28.82 -15.42 6.33
C GLN A 75 27.47 -14.95 5.77
N LYS A 76 26.59 -15.86 5.34
CA LYS A 76 25.20 -15.51 4.94
C LYS A 76 24.25 -15.15 6.09
N LYS A 77 24.68 -15.27 7.35
CA LYS A 77 23.86 -14.90 8.53
C LYS A 77 24.23 -13.56 9.14
N GLN A 78 25.28 -12.88 8.67
CA GLN A 78 25.69 -11.57 9.18
C GLN A 78 25.42 -10.40 8.22
N GLU A 79 25.06 -10.66 6.96
CA GLU A 79 24.42 -9.67 6.07
C GLU A 79 22.89 -9.74 6.22
N GLY A 80 22.42 -9.47 7.43
CA GLY A 80 21.01 -9.48 7.80
C GLY A 80 20.40 -8.08 7.84
N ASP A 81 20.61 -7.25 6.82
CA ASP A 81 19.67 -6.18 6.51
C ASP A 81 18.89 -6.64 5.28
N ASN A 82 17.65 -7.07 5.52
CA ASN A 82 16.70 -7.35 4.46
C ASN A 82 16.51 -6.09 3.61
N ASP A 83 17.26 -5.98 2.52
CA ASP A 83 16.98 -5.13 1.34
C ASP A 83 15.70 -5.62 0.61
N LEU A 84 14.73 -6.14 1.35
CA LEU A 84 13.37 -6.27 0.87
C LEU A 84 12.82 -4.85 0.78
N LEU A 85 12.95 -4.27 -0.41
CA LEU A 85 12.41 -2.97 -0.77
C LEU A 85 11.01 -2.80 -0.18
N PRO A 86 10.78 -1.77 0.68
CA PRO A 86 9.50 -1.44 1.31
C PRO A 86 8.30 -1.36 0.38
N THR A 87 8.50 -1.29 -0.94
CA THR A 87 7.43 -1.34 -1.95
C THR A 87 6.75 -2.71 -2.06
N ASN A 88 7.38 -3.81 -1.63
CA ASN A 88 6.75 -5.14 -1.61
C ASN A 88 5.48 -5.16 -0.74
N TYR A 89 5.47 -4.41 0.37
CA TYR A 89 4.28 -4.32 1.22
C TYR A 89 3.11 -3.63 0.51
N VAL A 90 3.37 -2.58 -0.29
CA VAL A 90 2.29 -1.87 -0.99
C VAL A 90 1.74 -2.71 -2.14
N GLN A 91 2.60 -3.53 -2.76
CA GLN A 91 2.20 -4.43 -3.84
C GLN A 91 1.13 -5.44 -3.42
N GLN A 92 1.04 -5.81 -2.14
CA GLN A 92 0.03 -6.75 -1.66
C GLN A 92 -1.41 -6.19 -1.78
N PHE A 93 -1.56 -4.86 -1.80
CA PHE A 93 -2.87 -4.20 -1.97
C PHE A 93 -3.24 -4.00 -3.43
N LYS A 94 -2.35 -4.34 -4.37
CA LYS A 94 -2.63 -4.27 -5.79
C LYS A 94 -3.60 -5.40 -6.16
N PRO A 95 -4.79 -5.09 -6.72
CA PRO A 95 -5.69 -6.11 -7.23
C PRO A 95 -5.00 -6.98 -8.28
N CYS A 96 -5.31 -8.27 -8.33
CA CYS A 96 -4.80 -9.19 -9.34
C CYS A 96 -5.97 -9.90 -10.02
N TYR A 97 -6.45 -9.34 -11.13
CA TYR A 97 -7.69 -9.77 -11.78
C TYR A 97 -7.57 -11.17 -12.36
N LEU A 98 -6.35 -11.59 -12.73
CA LEU A 98 -6.04 -12.94 -13.21
C LEU A 98 -6.29 -14.04 -12.17
N LYS A 99 -6.25 -13.72 -10.88
CA LYS A 99 -6.47 -14.67 -9.78
C LYS A 99 -7.90 -14.66 -9.24
N VAL A 100 -8.72 -13.69 -9.65
CA VAL A 100 -10.09 -13.54 -9.18
C VAL A 100 -11.00 -14.48 -9.96
N SER A 101 -11.96 -15.11 -9.27
CA SER A 101 -12.96 -15.97 -9.94
C SER A 101 -13.82 -15.17 -10.91
N ASP A 102 -14.29 -15.81 -11.97
CA ASP A 102 -15.15 -15.22 -12.99
C ASP A 102 -16.37 -14.52 -12.39
N LYS A 103 -17.04 -15.17 -11.43
CA LYS A 103 -18.22 -14.61 -10.74
C LYS A 103 -17.90 -13.30 -10.01
N ILE A 104 -16.75 -13.24 -9.33
CA ILE A 104 -16.36 -12.04 -8.59
C ILE A 104 -15.95 -10.94 -9.57
N PHE A 105 -15.16 -11.27 -10.60
CA PHE A 105 -14.71 -10.29 -11.58
C PHE A 105 -15.88 -9.64 -12.33
N THR A 106 -16.83 -10.46 -12.79
CA THR A 106 -18.05 -9.99 -13.45
C THR A 106 -18.89 -9.10 -12.53
N ARG A 107 -18.99 -9.43 -11.24
CA ARG A 107 -19.66 -8.58 -10.24
C ARG A 107 -18.95 -7.25 -10.01
N MET A 108 -17.61 -7.24 -9.99
CA MET A 108 -16.85 -6.00 -9.87
C MET A 108 -17.14 -5.07 -11.05
N LEU A 109 -17.11 -5.62 -12.28
CA LEU A 109 -17.45 -4.86 -13.49
C LEU A 109 -18.90 -4.36 -13.49
N SER A 110 -19.87 -5.20 -13.09
CA SER A 110 -21.28 -4.80 -13.06
C SER A 110 -21.53 -3.65 -12.09
N ASN A 111 -20.84 -3.65 -10.94
CA ASN A 111 -21.00 -2.62 -9.92
C ASN A 111 -20.31 -1.30 -10.29
N SER A 112 -19.52 -1.27 -11.36
CA SER A 112 -18.71 -0.11 -11.74
C SER A 112 -19.48 0.90 -12.60
N ILE A 113 -20.63 0.52 -13.16
CA ILE A 113 -21.47 1.39 -14.00
C ILE A 113 -22.96 1.11 -13.77
N GLU A 114 -23.82 2.10 -14.04
CA GLU A 114 -25.28 1.99 -13.86
C GLU A 114 -25.92 0.91 -14.75
N ASP A 115 -25.36 0.68 -15.95
CA ASP A 115 -25.82 -0.32 -16.92
C ASP A 115 -25.12 -1.70 -16.79
N GLY A 116 -24.64 -2.03 -15.57
CA GLY A 116 -23.78 -3.19 -15.31
C GLY A 116 -24.33 -4.52 -15.82
N ASN A 117 -25.64 -4.73 -15.77
CA ASN A 117 -26.28 -5.96 -16.24
C ASN A 117 -26.08 -6.22 -17.75
N LYS A 118 -26.03 -5.16 -18.57
CA LYS A 118 -25.79 -5.27 -20.02
C LYS A 118 -24.36 -5.73 -20.30
N ILE A 119 -23.38 -5.26 -19.52
CA ILE A 119 -21.98 -5.69 -19.63
C ILE A 119 -21.86 -7.17 -19.29
N VAL A 120 -22.48 -7.61 -18.19
CA VAL A 120 -22.43 -9.02 -17.77
C VAL A 120 -23.00 -9.94 -18.86
N GLN A 121 -24.12 -9.55 -19.48
CA GLN A 121 -24.72 -10.32 -20.57
C GLN A 121 -23.81 -10.39 -21.80
N CYS A 122 -23.05 -9.33 -22.09
CA CYS A 122 -22.09 -9.31 -23.18
C CYS A 122 -20.90 -10.26 -22.96
N LEU A 123 -20.47 -10.45 -21.71
CA LEU A 123 -19.36 -11.31 -21.29
C LEU A 123 -19.80 -12.77 -21.06
N ASN A 124 -20.60 -13.29 -21.98
CA ASN A 124 -21.19 -14.64 -21.88
C ASN A 124 -20.24 -15.79 -22.22
N THR A 125 -19.07 -15.50 -22.82
CA THR A 125 -18.06 -16.52 -23.13
C THR A 125 -16.78 -16.31 -22.32
N ASN A 126 -16.07 -17.41 -22.07
CA ASN A 126 -14.79 -17.36 -21.36
C ASN A 126 -13.78 -16.49 -22.12
N GLU A 127 -13.74 -16.56 -23.44
CA GLU A 127 -12.82 -15.75 -24.27
C GLU A 127 -13.03 -14.25 -24.09
N LYS A 128 -14.28 -13.78 -24.14
CA LYS A 128 -14.62 -12.37 -23.91
C LYS A 128 -14.24 -11.92 -22.51
N LEU A 129 -14.54 -12.76 -21.52
CA LEU A 129 -14.22 -12.49 -20.13
C LEU A 129 -12.69 -12.41 -19.90
N GLN A 130 -11.93 -13.33 -20.49
CA GLN A 130 -10.47 -13.33 -20.43
C GLN A 130 -9.87 -12.11 -21.10
N PHE A 131 -10.39 -11.72 -22.27
CA PHE A 131 -9.97 -10.50 -22.96
C PHE A 131 -10.16 -9.26 -22.07
N VAL A 132 -11.36 -9.08 -21.52
CA VAL A 132 -11.66 -7.96 -20.62
C VAL A 132 -10.82 -8.00 -19.35
N ARG A 133 -10.55 -9.21 -18.82
CA ARG A 133 -9.68 -9.39 -17.66
C ARG A 133 -8.24 -9.00 -17.93
N GLN A 134 -7.69 -9.37 -19.09
CA GLN A 134 -6.35 -8.97 -19.49
C GLN A 134 -6.25 -7.45 -19.65
N MET A 135 -7.25 -6.84 -20.29
CA MET A 135 -7.34 -5.39 -20.41
C MET A 135 -7.42 -4.70 -19.04
N ALA A 136 -8.25 -5.21 -18.12
CA ALA A 136 -8.33 -4.71 -16.74
C ALA A 136 -7.01 -4.84 -15.98
N GLU A 137 -6.28 -5.95 -16.14
CA GLU A 137 -4.97 -6.15 -15.53
C GLU A 137 -3.92 -5.15 -16.08
N LYS A 138 -3.96 -4.85 -17.38
CA LYS A 138 -3.07 -3.83 -17.97
C LYS A 138 -3.41 -2.42 -17.48
N THR A 139 -4.69 -2.06 -17.42
CA THR A 139 -5.15 -0.79 -16.83
C THR A 139 -4.73 -0.68 -15.36
N ASN A 140 -4.87 -1.77 -14.60
CA ASN A 140 -4.42 -1.86 -13.21
C ASN A 140 -2.91 -1.66 -13.04
N ASN A 141 -2.11 -2.25 -13.92
CA ASN A 141 -0.67 -2.03 -13.94
C ASN A 141 -0.33 -0.56 -14.21
N LEU A 142 -0.99 0.06 -15.18
CA LEU A 142 -0.77 1.46 -15.54
C LEU A 142 -1.00 2.37 -14.33
N TYR A 143 -2.12 2.20 -13.64
CA TYR A 143 -2.46 2.99 -12.47
C TYR A 143 -1.49 2.76 -11.31
N TYR A 144 -1.06 1.51 -11.12
CA TYR A 144 -0.08 1.20 -10.09
C TYR A 144 1.25 1.91 -10.33
N PHE A 145 1.74 1.90 -11.57
CA PHE A 145 2.97 2.60 -11.92
C PHE A 145 2.82 4.12 -11.82
N ASP A 146 1.64 4.65 -12.15
CA ASP A 146 1.29 6.06 -11.96
C ASP A 146 1.32 6.49 -10.48
N LEU A 147 0.99 5.59 -9.55
CA LEU A 147 1.14 5.82 -8.10
C LEU A 147 2.59 5.66 -7.63
N GLN A 148 3.33 4.70 -8.17
CA GLN A 148 4.72 4.46 -7.79
C GLN A 148 5.64 5.60 -8.20
N ARG A 149 5.52 6.11 -9.43
CA ARG A 149 6.46 7.09 -9.99
C ARG A 149 6.58 8.34 -9.10
N PRO A 150 5.50 9.02 -8.67
CA PRO A 150 5.59 10.17 -7.79
C PRO A 150 6.27 9.85 -6.45
N LEU A 151 5.97 8.71 -5.83
CA LEU A 151 6.61 8.33 -4.56
C LEU A 151 8.12 8.19 -4.73
N TRP A 152 8.59 7.54 -5.79
CA TRP A 152 10.02 7.40 -6.07
C TRP A 152 10.67 8.71 -6.48
N GLN A 153 9.92 9.61 -7.11
CA GLN A 153 10.38 10.97 -7.38
C GLN A 153 10.56 11.75 -6.08
N ASP A 154 9.63 11.63 -5.12
CA ASP A 154 9.74 12.26 -3.80
C ASP A 154 11.03 11.80 -3.07
N TYR A 155 11.37 10.51 -3.15
CA TYR A 155 12.65 10.00 -2.62
C TYR A 155 13.88 10.63 -3.31
N PHE A 156 13.82 10.80 -4.63
CA PHE A 156 14.90 11.42 -5.40
C PHE A 156 15.08 12.88 -5.02
N ASP A 157 13.98 13.63 -4.96
CA ASP A 157 13.97 15.06 -4.66
C ASP A 157 14.47 15.35 -3.24
N LEU A 158 14.09 14.51 -2.26
CA LEU A 158 14.62 14.60 -0.90
C LEU A 158 16.13 14.34 -0.85
N GLY A 159 16.61 13.28 -1.50
CA GLY A 159 18.03 12.95 -1.55
C GLY A 159 18.87 14.05 -2.20
N MET A 160 18.32 14.71 -3.22
CA MET A 160 18.95 15.86 -3.87
C MET A 160 18.94 17.11 -3.00
N LYS A 161 17.81 17.42 -2.35
CA LYS A 161 17.65 18.62 -1.51
C LYS A 161 18.60 18.60 -0.31
N GLU A 162 18.75 17.45 0.34
CA GLU A 162 19.53 17.32 1.57
C GLU A 162 20.98 16.89 1.30
N ASN A 163 21.30 16.52 0.05
CA ASN A 163 22.56 15.88 -0.35
C ASN A 163 22.93 14.66 0.53
N LYS A 164 21.92 14.05 1.15
CA LYS A 164 22.05 12.92 2.06
C LYS A 164 21.15 11.81 1.54
N TRP A 165 21.77 10.72 1.07
CA TRP A 165 21.06 9.56 0.55
C TRP A 165 21.04 8.45 1.59
N ALA A 166 19.85 7.97 1.95
CA ALA A 166 19.66 6.95 2.97
C ALA A 166 20.48 7.20 4.26
N PRO A 167 20.35 8.39 4.88
CA PRO A 167 21.04 8.66 6.14
C PRO A 167 20.62 7.65 7.20
N ARG A 168 21.57 7.33 8.07
CA ARG A 168 21.46 6.20 8.98
C ARG A 168 21.92 6.61 10.37
N VAL A 169 21.08 6.33 11.35
CA VAL A 169 21.44 6.42 12.77
C VAL A 169 21.68 5.03 13.35
N SER A 170 22.32 4.98 14.52
CA SER A 170 22.50 3.71 15.23
C SER A 170 21.15 3.18 15.75
N LYS A 171 21.07 1.86 15.99
CA LYS A 171 19.83 1.24 16.47
C LYS A 171 19.41 1.74 17.86
N SER A 172 20.38 1.95 18.76
CA SER A 172 20.14 2.51 20.09
C SER A 172 19.60 3.93 20.00
N PHE A 173 20.20 4.73 19.12
CA PHE A 173 19.80 6.12 18.88
C PHE A 173 18.38 6.20 18.31
N ALA A 174 18.08 5.42 17.27
CA ALA A 174 16.73 5.31 16.72
C ALA A 174 15.69 4.96 17.79
N LYS A 175 16.02 4.01 18.67
CA LYS A 175 15.15 3.59 19.77
C LYS A 175 14.94 4.69 20.81
N GLN A 176 15.99 5.42 21.17
CA GLN A 176 15.93 6.52 22.14
C GLN A 176 15.05 7.67 21.65
N HIS A 177 15.10 7.98 20.36
CA HIS A 177 14.36 9.08 19.75
C HIS A 177 13.06 8.67 19.07
N HIS A 178 12.65 7.41 19.23
CA HIS A 178 11.45 6.84 18.59
C HIS A 178 11.37 7.09 17.08
N THR A 179 12.53 7.13 16.40
CA THR A 179 12.64 7.39 14.96
C THR A 179 13.03 6.12 14.20
N CYS A 180 12.89 6.16 12.87
CA CYS A 180 13.38 5.09 12.02
C CYS A 180 14.92 5.11 11.95
N ARG A 181 15.53 3.93 11.79
CA ARG A 181 17.01 3.81 11.70
C ARG A 181 17.56 4.47 10.43
N THR A 182 16.80 4.37 9.35
CA THR A 182 17.13 4.90 8.04
C THR A 182 15.82 5.34 7.40
N TYR A 183 15.80 6.53 6.81
CA TYR A 183 14.78 6.93 5.87
C TYR A 183 15.38 7.03 4.48
N GLY A 184 14.61 6.69 3.45
CA GLY A 184 15.11 6.77 2.08
C GLY A 184 15.88 5.55 1.59
N PHE A 185 16.44 5.72 0.39
CA PHE A 185 17.21 4.71 -0.32
C PHE A 185 18.47 5.35 -0.90
N ARG A 186 19.46 4.50 -1.21
CA ARG A 186 20.67 4.95 -1.91
C ARG A 186 20.31 5.47 -3.30
N LYS A 187 21.03 6.50 -3.77
CA LYS A 187 20.80 7.17 -5.06
C LYS A 187 20.60 6.20 -6.22
N HIS A 188 21.55 5.29 -6.43
CA HIS A 188 21.50 4.33 -7.54
C HIS A 188 20.26 3.43 -7.51
N ILE A 189 19.72 3.11 -6.33
CA ILE A 189 18.50 2.30 -6.20
C ILE A 189 17.28 3.11 -6.64
N VAL A 190 17.19 4.38 -6.21
CA VAL A 190 16.10 5.29 -6.60
C VAL A 190 16.10 5.50 -8.11
N GLU A 191 17.27 5.81 -8.68
CA GLU A 191 17.44 6.03 -10.13
C GLU A 191 17.09 4.78 -10.93
N GLN A 192 17.63 3.62 -10.54
CA GLN A 192 17.31 2.35 -11.21
C GLN A 192 15.81 2.05 -11.15
N ARG A 193 15.14 2.35 -10.03
CA ARG A 193 13.70 2.14 -9.89
C ARG A 193 12.89 3.10 -10.75
N LEU A 194 13.24 4.38 -10.79
CA LEU A 194 12.58 5.36 -11.66
C LEU A 194 12.70 4.97 -13.14
N GLN A 195 13.88 4.52 -13.57
CA GLN A 195 14.09 4.02 -14.93
C GLN A 195 13.22 2.78 -15.21
N THR A 196 13.23 1.81 -14.30
CA THR A 196 12.43 0.58 -14.43
C THR A 196 10.94 0.89 -14.53
N ILE A 197 10.42 1.77 -13.66
CA ILE A 197 9.01 2.18 -13.67
C ILE A 197 8.68 2.88 -14.98
N THR A 198 9.55 3.75 -15.48
CA THR A 198 9.35 4.46 -16.75
C THR A 198 9.26 3.48 -17.93
N GLN A 199 10.17 2.51 -18.00
CA GLN A 199 10.15 1.47 -19.03
C GLN A 199 8.90 0.60 -18.94
N GLN A 200 8.52 0.16 -17.73
CA GLN A 200 7.33 -0.68 -17.52
C GLN A 200 6.04 0.09 -17.83
N PHE A 201 5.99 1.38 -17.50
CA PHE A 201 4.88 2.26 -17.80
C PHE A 201 4.68 2.40 -19.31
N GLN A 202 5.75 2.72 -20.06
CA GLN A 202 5.67 2.85 -21.52
C GLN A 202 5.28 1.54 -22.19
N ARG A 203 5.86 0.42 -21.74
CA ARG A 203 5.48 -0.91 -22.24
C ARG A 203 4.00 -1.19 -22.00
N THR A 204 3.49 -0.88 -20.81
CA THR A 204 2.08 -1.09 -20.47
C THR A 204 1.14 -0.22 -21.30
N ILE A 205 1.53 1.04 -21.59
CA ILE A 205 0.77 1.91 -22.50
C ILE A 205 0.70 1.28 -23.89
N ASN A 206 1.83 0.86 -24.45
CA ASN A 206 1.87 0.26 -25.78
C ASN A 206 1.01 -1.01 -25.84
N GLU A 207 1.09 -1.87 -24.82
CA GLU A 207 0.26 -3.07 -24.72
C GLU A 207 -1.23 -2.72 -24.61
N LEU A 208 -1.60 -1.72 -23.80
CA LEU A 208 -2.99 -1.29 -23.64
C LEU A 208 -3.56 -0.69 -24.93
N GLN A 209 -2.76 0.07 -25.69
CA GLN A 209 -3.15 0.56 -27.01
C GLN A 209 -3.48 -0.59 -27.97
N GLN A 210 -2.70 -1.68 -27.94
CA GLN A 210 -3.01 -2.89 -28.73
C GLN A 210 -4.34 -3.52 -28.31
N TYR A 211 -4.63 -3.62 -27.01
CA TYR A 211 -5.93 -4.10 -26.52
C TYR A 211 -7.09 -3.20 -26.95
N ILE A 212 -6.91 -1.88 -26.94
CA ILE A 212 -7.94 -0.93 -27.38
C ILE A 212 -8.23 -1.13 -28.88
N LEU A 213 -7.20 -1.21 -29.72
CA LEU A 213 -7.36 -1.47 -31.15
C LEU A 213 -8.03 -2.83 -31.43
N GLN A 214 -7.62 -3.88 -30.72
CA GLN A 214 -8.27 -5.19 -30.80
C GLN A 214 -9.72 -5.13 -30.32
N SER A 215 -10.01 -4.36 -29.28
CA SER A 215 -11.38 -4.17 -28.79
C SER A 215 -12.25 -3.51 -29.84
N GLU A 216 -11.75 -2.50 -30.55
CA GLU A 216 -12.49 -1.82 -31.63
C GLU A 216 -12.80 -2.75 -32.82
N GLN A 217 -11.98 -3.77 -33.05
CA GLN A 217 -12.20 -4.78 -34.09
C GLN A 217 -13.12 -5.91 -33.60
N ASN A 218 -12.82 -6.48 -32.43
CA ASN A 218 -13.46 -7.71 -31.95
C ASN A 218 -14.84 -7.45 -31.33
N VAL A 219 -15.00 -6.36 -30.57
CA VAL A 219 -16.22 -6.09 -29.79
C VAL A 219 -17.40 -5.74 -30.69
N LYS A 220 -17.15 -5.22 -31.90
CA LYS A 220 -18.20 -4.97 -32.91
C LYS A 220 -19.00 -6.21 -33.27
N HIS A 221 -18.39 -7.39 -33.15
CA HIS A 221 -19.02 -8.67 -33.48
C HIS A 221 -19.59 -9.40 -32.25
N TRP A 222 -19.46 -8.83 -31.05
CA TRP A 222 -19.97 -9.47 -29.84
C TRP A 222 -21.49 -9.36 -29.77
N GLN A 223 -22.13 -10.46 -29.38
CA GLN A 223 -23.56 -10.50 -29.08
C GLN A 223 -23.78 -10.86 -27.60
N PRO A 224 -24.60 -10.07 -26.86
CA PRO A 224 -25.17 -8.78 -27.25
C PRO A 224 -24.09 -7.71 -27.50
N TYR A 225 -24.38 -6.75 -28.40
CA TYR A 225 -23.45 -5.68 -28.73
C TYR A 225 -23.20 -4.75 -27.54
N ILE A 226 -21.94 -4.36 -27.36
CA ILE A 226 -21.52 -3.33 -26.41
C ILE A 226 -20.61 -2.34 -27.12
N HIS A 227 -20.80 -1.05 -26.86
CA HIS A 227 -19.91 -0.04 -27.42
C HIS A 227 -18.52 -0.14 -26.74
N PRO A 228 -17.39 -0.19 -27.49
CA PRO A 228 -16.05 -0.34 -26.91
C PRO A 228 -15.71 0.73 -25.86
N ALA A 229 -16.15 1.98 -26.06
CA ALA A 229 -15.95 3.05 -25.09
C ALA A 229 -16.67 2.80 -23.74
N ILE A 230 -17.87 2.20 -23.76
CA ILE A 230 -18.61 1.86 -22.53
C ILE A 230 -17.87 0.76 -21.77
N LEU A 231 -17.38 -0.26 -22.50
CA LEU A 231 -16.59 -1.34 -21.91
C LEU A 231 -15.28 -0.81 -21.31
N SER A 232 -14.56 0.04 -22.05
CA SER A 232 -13.33 0.69 -21.57
C SER A 232 -13.57 1.52 -20.32
N ASN A 233 -14.65 2.31 -20.28
CA ASN A 233 -15.04 3.09 -19.11
C ASN A 233 -15.39 2.20 -17.91
N ALA A 234 -16.11 1.10 -18.12
CA ALA A 234 -16.44 0.15 -17.05
C ALA A 234 -15.18 -0.50 -16.46
N ILE A 235 -14.21 -0.87 -17.31
CA ILE A 235 -12.90 -1.38 -16.88
C ILE A 235 -12.16 -0.31 -16.07
N HIS A 236 -12.14 0.93 -16.56
CA HIS A 236 -11.49 2.06 -15.90
C HIS A 236 -12.04 2.29 -14.49
N GLU A 237 -13.35 2.42 -14.34
CA GLU A 237 -13.99 2.68 -13.03
C GLU A 237 -13.85 1.47 -12.09
N CYS A 238 -13.93 0.24 -12.62
CA CYS A 238 -13.66 -0.98 -11.86
C CYS A 238 -12.26 -0.96 -11.25
N VAL A 239 -11.24 -0.68 -12.07
CA VAL A 239 -9.84 -0.63 -11.63
C VAL A 239 -9.61 0.49 -10.64
N LYS A 240 -10.14 1.68 -10.93
CA LYS A 240 -10.02 2.86 -10.07
C LYS A 240 -10.62 2.62 -8.69
N SER A 241 -11.82 2.03 -8.62
CA SER A 241 -12.48 1.67 -7.37
C SER A 241 -11.68 0.62 -6.59
N ALA A 242 -11.28 -0.47 -7.25
CA ALA A 242 -10.52 -1.54 -6.63
C ALA A 242 -9.15 -1.10 -6.10
N GLN A 243 -8.54 -0.07 -6.68
CA GLN A 243 -7.27 0.50 -6.23
C GLN A 243 -7.39 1.58 -5.15
N GLN A 244 -8.59 1.88 -4.64
CA GLN A 244 -8.75 2.93 -3.62
C GLN A 244 -7.85 2.70 -2.40
N ARG A 245 -7.79 1.46 -1.88
CA ARG A 245 -6.92 1.13 -0.74
C ARG A 245 -5.44 1.34 -1.08
N LEU A 246 -5.04 0.93 -2.28
CA LEU A 246 -3.66 1.08 -2.75
C LEU A 246 -3.24 2.56 -2.80
N ARG A 247 -4.12 3.44 -3.30
CA ARG A 247 -3.90 4.89 -3.31
C ARG A 247 -3.68 5.45 -1.90
N GLN A 248 -4.54 5.07 -0.95
CA GLN A 248 -4.41 5.48 0.45
C GLN A 248 -3.06 5.04 1.06
N GLU A 249 -2.59 3.84 0.74
CA GLU A 249 -1.29 3.35 1.20
C GLU A 249 -0.12 4.13 0.58
N PHE A 250 -0.20 4.51 -0.70
CA PHE A 250 0.79 5.40 -1.31
C PHE A 250 0.80 6.79 -0.68
N ASP A 251 -0.37 7.38 -0.46
CA ASP A 251 -0.51 8.70 0.19
C ASP A 251 0.03 8.68 1.62
N TYR A 252 -0.26 7.62 2.37
CA TYR A 252 0.31 7.40 3.70
C TYR A 252 1.83 7.33 3.64
N LYS A 253 2.40 6.58 2.70
CA LYS A 253 3.86 6.46 2.56
C LYS A 253 4.54 7.78 2.20
N LYS A 254 3.94 8.60 1.35
CA LYS A 254 4.48 9.93 1.04
C LYS A 254 4.53 10.81 2.30
N LYS A 255 3.46 10.80 3.10
CA LYS A 255 3.41 11.52 4.38
C LYS A 255 4.46 11.02 5.36
N MET A 256 4.59 9.70 5.51
CA MET A 256 5.60 9.10 6.39
C MET A 256 7.01 9.47 5.95
N LEU A 257 7.31 9.42 4.66
CA LEU A 257 8.61 9.82 4.12
C LEU A 257 8.96 11.27 4.49
N ALA A 258 8.01 12.20 4.35
CA ALA A 258 8.22 13.59 4.72
C ALA A 258 8.48 13.77 6.23
N LEU A 259 7.72 13.06 7.08
CA LEU A 259 7.92 13.08 8.53
C LEU A 259 9.27 12.50 8.93
N ASP A 260 9.61 11.30 8.43
CA ASP A 260 10.88 10.63 8.70
C ASP A 260 12.08 11.50 8.30
N SER A 261 12.01 12.16 7.12
CA SER A 261 13.03 13.10 6.65
C SER A 261 13.19 14.29 7.59
N ASN A 262 12.07 14.86 8.04
CA ASN A 262 12.08 16.00 8.94
C ASN A 262 12.65 15.62 10.32
N ASP A 263 12.23 14.48 10.89
CA ASP A 263 12.71 14.00 12.18
C ASP A 263 14.21 13.77 12.17
N HIS A 264 14.73 13.11 11.12
CA HIS A 264 16.17 12.94 10.97
C HIS A 264 16.90 14.26 10.80
N SER A 265 16.36 15.20 10.02
CA SER A 265 16.95 16.53 9.84
C SER A 265 17.07 17.27 11.18
N LEU A 266 16.01 17.26 11.98
CA LEU A 266 15.97 17.91 13.29
C LEU A 266 16.92 17.25 14.29
N ILE A 267 16.91 15.92 14.35
CA ILE A 267 17.81 15.13 15.20
C ILE A 267 19.26 15.40 14.84
N THR A 268 19.58 15.35 13.55
CA THR A 268 20.94 15.57 13.05
C THR A 268 21.43 16.96 13.44
N LYS A 269 20.58 17.99 13.28
CA LYS A 269 20.89 19.36 13.68
C LYS A 269 21.01 19.53 15.19
N PHE A 270 20.19 18.85 15.98
CA PHE A 270 20.20 18.98 17.44
C PHE A 270 21.46 18.37 18.06
N TYR A 271 21.96 17.28 17.48
CA TYR A 271 23.13 16.54 17.98
C TYR A 271 24.42 16.82 17.19
N ASP A 272 24.40 17.74 16.22
CA ASP A 272 25.49 18.04 15.29
C ASP A 272 26.11 16.77 14.63
N LEU A 273 25.24 15.88 14.12
CA LEU A 273 25.62 14.61 13.50
C LEU A 273 25.95 14.70 12.00
#